data_AF-A0A329VUM3-F1
#
_entry.id   AF-A0A329VUM3-F1
#
_cell.length_a   1.000
_cell.length_b   1.000
_cell.length_c   1.000
_cell.angle_alpha   90.00
_cell.angle_beta   90.00
_cell.angle_gamma   90.00
#
_symmetry.space_group_name_H-M   'P 1'
#
loop_
_entity.id
_entity.type
_entity.pdbx_description
1 polymer ?
#
loop_
_entity_poly.entity_id
_entity_poly.type
_entity_poly.pdbx_seq_one_letter_code
_entity_poly.pdbx_strand_id
1 'polypeptide(L)' 'MSDYLNKLAVLERIELIAKVGSSGICNSRERQVAFDWIAELAEQVRKEIISNVKTKRPLSSGSELCSRTDF' A
#
# COMPACT_ATOMS: atom_id res chain seq x y z
N MET A 1 -8.22 -7.96 11.92
CA MET A 1 -9.46 -7.75 11.15
C MET A 1 -9.62 -6.29 10.73
N SER A 2 -9.27 -5.31 11.59
CA SER A 2 -9.27 -3.87 11.22
C SER A 2 -8.43 -3.55 9.98
N ASP A 3 -7.25 -4.14 9.84
CA ASP A 3 -6.33 -3.77 8.74
C ASP A 3 -6.84 -4.19 7.35
N TYR A 4 -7.64 -5.26 7.29
CA TYR A 4 -8.28 -5.68 6.05
C TYR A 4 -9.43 -4.75 5.68
N LEU A 5 -10.27 -4.40 6.66
CA LEU A 5 -11.38 -3.46 6.47
C LEU A 5 -10.88 -2.08 6.07
N ASN A 6 -9.78 -1.61 6.67
CA ASN A 6 -9.15 -0.34 6.31
C ASN A 6 -8.68 -0.33 4.86
N LYS A 7 -8.09 -1.43 4.36
CA LYS A 7 -7.67 -1.55 2.96
C LYS A 7 -8.85 -1.52 1.99
N LEU A 8 -9.94 -2.22 2.34
CA LEU A 8 -11.18 -2.17 1.55
C LEU A 8 -11.75 -0.75 1.51
N ALA A 9 -11.77 -0.04 2.63
CA ALA A 9 -12.25 1.33 2.69
C ALA A 9 -11.44 2.29 1.81
N VAL A 10 -10.10 2.11 1.73
CA VAL A 10 -9.26 2.91 0.83
C VAL A 10 -9.57 2.61 -0.64
N LEU A 11 -9.75 1.34 -1.00
CA LEU A 11 -10.12 0.95 -2.37
C LEU A 11 -11.50 1.50 -2.77
N GLU A 12 -12.49 1.41 -1.88
CA GLU A 12 -13.82 1.97 -2.10
C GLU A 12 -13.78 3.49 -2.26
N ARG A 13 -12.92 4.18 -1.50
CA ARG A 13 -12.71 5.63 -1.65
C ARG A 13 -12.11 5.99 -3.01
N ILE A 14 -11.13 5.22 -3.48
CA ILE A 14 -10.57 5.39 -4.83
C ILE A 14 -11.65 5.21 -5.89
N GLU A 15 -12.48 4.17 -5.77
CA GLU A 15 -13.57 3.90 -6.71
C GLU A 15 -14.59 5.04 -6.75
N LEU A 16 -15.04 5.53 -5.58
CA LEU A 16 -15.99 6.63 -5.49
C LEU A 16 -15.44 7.92 -6.11
N ILE A 17 -14.19 8.28 -5.82
CA ILE A 17 -13.56 9.47 -6.40
C ILE A 17 -13.44 9.33 -7.93
N ALA A 18 -13.10 8.14 -8.43
CA ALA A 18 -13.04 7.90 -9.87
C ALA A 18 -14.41 8.03 -10.54
N LYS A 19 -15.47 7.50 -9.92
CA LYS A 19 -16.85 7.63 -10.41
C LYS A 19 -17.32 9.09 -10.41
N VAL A 20 -17.03 9.84 -9.35
CA VAL A 20 -17.37 11.27 -9.26
C VAL A 20 -16.60 12.07 -10.31
N GLY A 21 -15.28 11.91 -10.41
CA GLY A 21 -14.44 12.63 -11.37
C GLY A 21 -14.77 12.34 -12.84
N SER A 22 -15.33 11.16 -13.12
CA SER A 22 -15.79 10.75 -14.46
C SER A 22 -17.27 11.05 -14.75
N SER A 23 -18.06 11.48 -13.75
CA SER A 23 -19.52 11.67 -13.86
C SER A 23 -19.98 12.76 -14.84
N GLY A 24 -19.06 13.48 -15.51
CA GLY A 24 -19.37 14.60 -16.41
C GLY A 24 -19.83 15.87 -15.67
N ILE A 25 -20.10 15.79 -14.37
CA ILE A 25 -20.51 16.91 -13.52
C ILE A 25 -19.28 17.74 -13.10
N CYS A 26 -18.12 17.10 -12.95
CA CYS A 26 -16.88 17.76 -12.57
C CYS A 26 -16.30 18.58 -13.73
N ASN A 27 -16.02 19.86 -13.46
CA ASN A 27 -15.20 20.69 -14.33
C ASN A 27 -13.74 20.23 -14.35
N SER A 28 -12.93 20.79 -15.26
CA SER A 28 -11.53 20.37 -15.45
C SER A 28 -10.69 20.47 -14.17
N ARG A 29 -10.93 21.49 -13.34
CA ARG A 29 -10.19 21.68 -12.08
C ARG A 29 -10.61 20.64 -11.03
N GLU A 30 -11.91 20.42 -10.87
CA GLU A 30 -12.43 19.39 -9.96
C GLU A 30 -11.96 17.99 -10.36
N ARG A 31 -11.89 17.72 -11.66
CA ARG A 31 -11.36 16.45 -12.18
C ARG A 31 -9.87 16.29 -11.87
N GLN A 32 -9.09 17.36 -11.99
CA GLN A 32 -7.68 17.33 -11.61
C GLN A 32 -7.53 17.00 -10.12
N VAL A 33 -8.30 17.65 -9.24
CA VAL A 33 -8.30 17.36 -7.80
C VAL A 33 -8.67 15.90 -7.52
N ALA A 34 -9.66 15.36 -8.24
CA ALA A 34 -10.03 13.94 -8.12
C ALA A 34 -8.86 13.01 -8.50
N PHE A 35 -8.13 13.32 -9.57
CA PHE A 35 -6.94 12.55 -9.95
C PHE A 35 -5.81 12.66 -8.95
N ASP A 36 -5.56 13.85 -8.39
CA ASP A 36 -4.54 14.06 -7.37
C ASP A 36 -4.85 13.23 -6.11
N TRP A 37 -6.11 13.20 -5.66
CA TRP A 37 -6.54 12.35 -4.54
C TRP A 37 -6.41 10.85 -4.83
N ILE A 38 -6.77 10.41 -6.04
CA ILE A 38 -6.58 9.00 -6.43
C ILE A 38 -5.09 8.64 -6.38
N ALA A 39 -4.22 9.51 -6.88
CA ALA A 39 -2.78 9.29 -6.88
C ALA A 39 -2.22 9.20 -5.45
N GLU A 40 -2.66 10.08 -4.55
CA GLU A 40 -2.27 10.07 -3.14
C GLU A 40 -2.73 8.78 -2.43
N LEU A 41 -3.99 8.37 -2.61
CA LEU A 41 -4.51 7.15 -2.01
C LEU A 41 -3.81 5.90 -2.56
N ALA A 42 -3.56 5.85 -3.87
CA ALA A 42 -2.82 4.76 -4.49
C ALA A 42 -1.37 4.68 -3.95
N GLU A 43 -0.73 5.81 -3.68
CA GLU A 43 0.61 5.85 -3.09
C GLU A 43 0.61 5.35 -1.63
N GLN A 44 -0.42 5.68 -0.85
CA GLN A 44 -0.59 5.13 0.51
C GLN A 44 -0.66 3.60 0.47
N VAL A 45 -1.50 3.04 -0.41
CA VAL A 45 -1.61 1.58 -0.58
C VAL A 45 -0.28 0.96 -1.03
N ARG A 46 0.43 1.59 -1.99
CA ARG A 46 1.76 1.11 -2.43
C ARG A 46 2.76 1.06 -1.26
N LYS A 47 2.84 2.11 -0.45
CA LYS A 47 3.74 2.18 0.72
C LYS A 47 3.43 1.09 1.74
N GLU A 48 2.15 0.84 2.02
CA GLU A 48 1.74 -0.24 2.93
C GLU A 48 2.06 -1.63 2.40
N ILE A 49 1.90 -1.88 1.09
CA ILE A 49 2.27 -3.17 0.50
C ILE A 49 3.78 -3.37 0.63
N ILE A 50 4.58 -2.35 0.30
CA ILE A 50 6.04 -2.41 0.38
C ILE A 50 6.50 -2.62 1.83
N SER A 51 5.91 -1.93 2.81
CA SER A 51 6.28 -2.10 4.23
C SER A 51 5.98 -3.52 4.73
N ASN A 52 4.84 -4.08 4.35
CA ASN A 52 4.44 -5.45 4.69
C ASN A 52 5.33 -6.52 4.03
N VAL A 53 5.91 -6.24 2.86
CA VAL A 53 6.91 -7.13 2.22
C VAL A 53 8.24 -7.08 2.95
N LYS A 54 8.67 -5.90 3.42
CA LYS A 54 9.93 -5.72 4.17
C LYS A 54 9.91 -6.45 5.52
N THR A 55 8.77 -6.45 6.22
CA THR A 55 8.63 -7.08 7.55
C THR A 55 8.51 -8.60 7.51
N LYS A 56 8.24 -9.21 6.35
CA LYS A 56 8.10 -10.67 6.20
C LYS A 56 9.38 -11.42 5.82
N ARG A 57 10.53 -10.76 5.68
CA ARG A 57 11.80 -11.50 5.54
C ARG A 57 12.04 -12.31 6.82
N PRO A 58 12.20 -13.64 6.76
CA PRO A 58 12.58 -14.37 7.94
C PRO A 58 13.95 -13.85 8.38
N LEU A 59 14.08 -13.54 9.66
CA LEU A 59 15.37 -13.45 10.34
C LEU A 59 15.98 -14.87 10.28
N SER A 60 16.54 -15.24 9.13
CA SER A 60 17.52 -16.31 9.05
C SER A 60 18.84 -15.75 9.56
N SER A 61 18.90 -15.48 10.86
CA SER A 61 20.17 -15.34 11.58
C SER A 61 20.70 -16.74 11.90
N GLY A 62 20.88 -17.54 10.85
CA GLY A 62 21.72 -18.73 10.91
C GLY A 62 23.12 -18.30 10.51
N SER A 63 23.99 -18.10 11.50
CA SER A 63 25.43 -18.06 11.28
C SER A 63 26.12 -18.79 12.43
N GLU A 64 26.29 -20.08 12.18
CA GLU A 64 27.49 -20.88 12.48
C GLU A 64 27.97 -20.95 13.94
N LEU A 65 27.49 -21.97 14.65
CA LEU A 65 28.28 -22.63 15.69
C LEU A 65 29.55 -23.19 15.03
N CYS A 66 30.67 -22.48 15.21
CA CYS A 66 32.00 -22.97 14.89
C CYS A 66 32.31 -24.20 15.75
N SER A 67 31.95 -25.38 15.27
CA SER A 67 32.55 -26.62 15.74
C SER A 67 33.96 -26.72 15.15
N ARG A 68 34.93 -26.10 15.83
CA ARG A 68 36.34 -26.44 15.67
C ARG A 68 36.66 -27.59 16.62
N THR A 69 36.47 -28.80 16.12
CA THR A 69 37.43 -29.88 16.42
C THR A 69 38.74 -29.50 15.77
N ASP A 70 39.87 -29.57 16.49
CA ASP A 70 41.13 -30.14 16.01
C ASP A 70 42.23 -30.08 17.10
N PHE A 71 42.85 -31.25 17.28
CA PHE A 71 44.00 -31.69 18.12
C PHE A 71 43.76 -32.05 19.58
#